data_AF-A0A0F0KXQ1-F1
#
_entry.id   AF-A0A0F0KXQ1-F1
#
_cell.length_a   1.000
_cell.length_b   1.000
_cell.length_c   1.000
_cell.angle_alpha   90.00
_cell.angle_beta   90.00
_cell.angle_gamma   90.00
#
_symmetry.space_group_name_H-M   'P 1'
#
loop_
_entity.id
_entity.type
_entity.pdbx_description
1 polymer ?
#
loop_
_entity_poly.entity_id
_entity_poly.type
_entity_poly.pdbx_seq_one_letter_code
_entity_poly.pdbx_strand_id
1 'polypeptide(L)'
;MEEWTRGEPDWRPPTKRRIGAINAAITRKVNRAHAADEARWERDKAHYDPEREKARFALLERENLQTSFEQQLAEFRSGERFPAMQVERRNREIADLEAKLARTAQEITCLTPIVADREDIVDEDGKLPSDRRKWNLIWYGITRRERVEGLMQSTSRLRDQIRATNNRSEKSGLKSELWFEERRLNALLAVPILTAEEMCADCYTPWFQHVSGGDRLETRPCPKWPLFAAQMEKFWEVVRSASARGEAVSMAPENPRPLATLAGNLPIAEVIERLSDLQKAHPDAVVKRGRANRWELWPVTQVHA
;
A
#
# COMPACT_ATOMS: atom_id res chain seq x y z
N MET A 1 -33.73 12.47 26.69
CA MET A 1 -32.99 13.25 25.67
C MET A 1 -34.02 13.72 24.66
N GLU A 2 -34.60 14.88 24.90
CA GLU A 2 -35.51 15.53 23.93
C GLU A 2 -34.63 16.15 22.85
N GLU A 3 -34.73 15.61 21.64
CA GLU A 3 -34.03 16.12 20.46
C GLU A 3 -34.51 17.54 20.18
N TRP A 4 -33.57 18.45 19.88
CA TRP A 4 -33.86 19.85 19.57
C TRP A 4 -34.81 19.94 18.37
N THR A 5 -36.09 20.14 18.62
CA THR A 5 -37.08 20.42 17.59
C THR A 5 -36.85 21.84 17.07
N ARG A 6 -36.64 21.93 15.76
CA ARG A 6 -36.41 23.17 15.02
C ARG A 6 -37.53 24.18 15.34
N GLY A 7 -37.21 25.27 16.03
CA GLY A 7 -38.16 26.20 16.68
C GLY A 7 -38.84 27.24 15.79
N GLU A 8 -39.05 26.94 14.50
CA GLU A 8 -39.77 27.84 13.59
C GLU A 8 -41.30 27.73 13.88
N PRO A 9 -42.04 28.85 14.11
CA PRO A 9 -43.46 28.82 14.56
C PRO A 9 -44.42 28.04 13.64
N ASP A 10 -44.11 27.95 12.35
CA ASP A 10 -44.96 27.28 11.35
C ASP A 10 -44.43 25.90 10.92
N TRP A 11 -43.32 25.45 11.51
CA TRP A 11 -42.71 24.18 11.10
C TRP A 11 -43.49 23.00 11.68
N ARG A 12 -44.01 22.15 10.78
CA ARG A 12 -44.61 20.87 11.14
C ARG A 12 -43.75 19.74 10.57
N PRO A 13 -43.40 18.71 11.37
CA PRO A 13 -42.69 17.55 10.85
C PRO A 13 -43.55 16.88 9.76
N PRO A 14 -42.95 16.50 8.62
CA PRO A 14 -43.69 15.85 7.55
C PRO A 14 -44.29 14.52 8.05
N THR A 15 -45.54 14.25 7.68
CA THR A 15 -46.21 12.99 8.05
C THR A 15 -45.50 11.80 7.41
N LYS A 16 -45.58 10.60 8.03
CA LYS A 16 -45.04 9.35 7.45
C LYS A 16 -45.52 9.14 6.00
N ARG A 17 -46.79 9.46 5.72
CA ARG A 17 -47.36 9.41 4.36
C ARG A 17 -46.68 10.37 3.40
N ARG A 18 -46.40 11.61 3.83
CA ARG A 18 -45.69 12.61 3.02
C ARG A 18 -44.24 12.20 2.77
N ILE A 19 -43.53 11.70 3.79
CA ILE A 19 -42.17 11.16 3.65
C ILE A 19 -42.16 9.99 2.65
N GLY A 20 -43.10 9.04 2.79
CA GLY A 20 -43.23 7.91 1.88
C GLY A 20 -43.48 8.34 0.42
N ALA A 21 -44.32 9.35 0.21
CA ALA A 21 -44.58 9.91 -1.13
C ALA A 21 -43.34 10.59 -1.72
N ILE A 22 -42.60 11.36 -0.92
CA ILE A 22 -41.33 11.98 -1.32
C ILE A 22 -40.31 10.91 -1.71
N ASN A 23 -40.10 9.90 -0.87
CA ASN A 23 -39.17 8.81 -1.14
C ASN A 23 -39.56 8.06 -2.41
N ALA A 24 -40.84 7.72 -2.61
CA ALA A 24 -41.31 7.07 -3.82
C ALA A 24 -41.11 7.93 -5.07
N ALA A 25 -41.24 9.25 -4.97
CA ALA A 25 -40.95 10.17 -6.08
C ALA A 25 -39.44 10.19 -6.40
N ILE A 26 -38.57 10.24 -5.39
CA ILE A 26 -37.12 10.18 -5.54
C ILE A 26 -36.71 8.86 -6.18
N THR A 27 -37.19 7.72 -5.65
CA THR A 27 -36.89 6.39 -6.19
C THR A 27 -37.30 6.27 -7.66
N ARG A 28 -38.49 6.73 -8.04
CA ARG A 28 -38.92 6.72 -9.45
C ARG A 28 -38.01 7.57 -10.34
N LYS A 29 -37.60 8.76 -9.87
CA LYS A 29 -36.67 9.63 -10.61
C LYS A 29 -35.31 8.96 -10.80
N VAL A 30 -34.75 8.39 -9.72
CA VAL A 30 -33.46 7.68 -9.75
C VAL A 30 -33.53 6.46 -10.66
N ASN A 31 -34.55 5.63 -10.54
CA ASN A 31 -34.70 4.43 -11.37
C ASN A 31 -34.87 4.78 -12.85
N ARG A 32 -35.61 5.85 -13.18
CA ARG A 32 -35.74 6.32 -14.57
C ARG A 32 -34.40 6.82 -15.12
N ALA A 33 -33.63 7.56 -14.32
CA ALA A 33 -32.29 8.02 -14.73
C ALA A 33 -31.36 6.83 -14.94
N HIS A 34 -31.35 5.87 -14.00
CA HIS A 34 -30.57 4.64 -14.09
C HIS A 34 -30.90 3.83 -15.34
N ALA A 35 -32.19 3.60 -15.63
CA ALA A 35 -32.60 2.89 -16.83
C ALA A 35 -32.18 3.60 -18.12
N ALA A 36 -32.17 4.94 -18.13
CA ALA A 36 -31.67 5.72 -19.27
C ALA A 36 -30.14 5.64 -19.41
N ASP A 37 -29.42 5.63 -18.28
CA ASP A 37 -27.97 5.43 -18.23
C ASP A 37 -27.60 4.02 -18.72
N GLU A 38 -28.25 2.96 -18.22
CA GLU A 38 -28.04 1.59 -18.67
C GLU A 38 -28.30 1.43 -20.16
N ALA A 39 -29.41 1.99 -20.66
CA ALA A 39 -29.71 1.95 -22.09
C ALA A 39 -28.65 2.69 -22.92
N ARG A 40 -28.03 3.76 -22.39
CA ARG A 40 -26.89 4.42 -23.03
C ARG A 40 -25.67 3.51 -23.00
N TRP A 41 -25.28 2.98 -21.85
CA TRP A 41 -24.10 2.14 -21.69
C TRP A 41 -24.14 0.92 -22.63
N GLU A 42 -25.28 0.24 -22.74
CA GLU A 42 -25.42 -0.89 -23.66
C GLU A 42 -25.21 -0.51 -25.14
N ARG A 43 -25.59 0.70 -25.55
CA ARG A 43 -25.28 1.21 -26.90
C ARG A 43 -23.81 1.58 -27.04
N ASP A 44 -23.24 2.17 -26.00
CA ASP A 44 -21.89 2.69 -25.98
C ASP A 44 -20.84 1.58 -25.97
N LYS A 45 -21.16 0.38 -25.46
CA LYS A 45 -20.32 -0.83 -25.57
C LYS A 45 -19.87 -1.13 -26.99
N ALA A 46 -20.69 -0.83 -28.00
CA ALA A 46 -20.34 -1.02 -29.41
C ALA A 46 -19.16 -0.12 -29.87
N HIS A 47 -18.87 0.94 -29.12
CA HIS A 47 -17.77 1.89 -29.38
C HIS A 47 -16.54 1.61 -28.51
N TYR A 48 -16.56 0.53 -27.73
CA TYR A 48 -15.41 0.15 -26.91
C TYR A 48 -14.21 -0.22 -27.80
N ASP A 49 -13.11 0.48 -27.57
CA ASP A 49 -11.82 0.21 -28.20
C ASP A 49 -10.77 -0.03 -27.10
N PRO A 50 -10.33 -1.30 -26.91
CA PRO A 50 -9.39 -1.64 -25.86
C PRO A 50 -8.01 -1.01 -26.07
N GLU A 51 -7.59 -0.76 -27.31
CA GLU A 51 -6.29 -0.12 -27.59
C GLU A 51 -6.36 1.37 -27.26
N ARG A 52 -7.49 2.02 -27.58
CA ARG A 52 -7.73 3.41 -27.20
C ARG A 52 -7.84 3.59 -25.69
N GLU A 53 -8.47 2.66 -24.98
CA GLU A 53 -8.52 2.67 -23.51
C GLU A 53 -7.12 2.49 -22.90
N LYS A 54 -6.33 1.53 -23.37
CA LYS A 54 -4.93 1.37 -22.94
C LYS A 54 -4.10 2.62 -23.23
N ALA A 55 -4.27 3.23 -24.40
CA ALA A 55 -3.58 4.47 -24.77
C ALA A 55 -3.96 5.62 -23.83
N ARG A 56 -5.24 5.70 -23.41
CA ARG A 56 -5.69 6.66 -22.39
C ARG A 56 -4.99 6.43 -21.06
N PHE A 57 -4.92 5.19 -20.57
CA PHE A 57 -4.21 4.91 -19.31
C PHE A 57 -2.72 5.27 -19.40
N ALA A 58 -2.07 4.93 -20.52
CA ALA A 58 -0.68 5.28 -20.76
C ALA A 58 -0.50 6.81 -20.79
N LEU A 59 -1.39 7.55 -21.46
CA LEU A 59 -1.33 9.01 -21.54
C LEU A 59 -1.43 9.64 -20.14
N LEU A 60 -2.43 9.25 -19.34
CA LEU A 60 -2.60 9.75 -17.98
C LEU A 60 -1.38 9.47 -17.10
N GLU A 61 -0.78 8.28 -17.24
CA GLU A 61 0.45 7.93 -16.53
C GLU A 61 1.63 8.82 -16.96
N ARG A 62 1.80 9.07 -18.26
CA ARG A 62 2.88 9.93 -18.76
C ARG A 62 2.71 11.38 -18.33
N GLU A 63 1.49 11.93 -18.40
CA GLU A 63 1.19 13.28 -17.88
C GLU A 63 1.51 13.41 -16.39
N ASN A 64 1.20 12.36 -15.61
CA ASN A 64 1.51 12.32 -14.19
C ASN A 64 3.02 12.28 -13.92
N LEU A 65 3.74 11.40 -14.63
CA LEU A 65 5.19 11.30 -14.54
C LEU A 65 5.87 12.60 -14.94
N GLN A 66 5.38 13.28 -15.99
CA GLN A 66 5.90 14.56 -16.42
C GLN A 66 5.79 15.60 -15.31
N THR A 67 4.59 15.78 -14.74
CA THR A 67 4.37 16.71 -13.61
C THR A 67 5.32 16.41 -12.43
N SER A 68 5.47 15.13 -12.08
CA SER A 68 6.37 14.72 -10.99
C SER A 68 7.84 15.00 -11.30
N PHE A 69 8.30 14.74 -12.53
CA PHE A 69 9.68 15.03 -12.93
C PHE A 69 9.96 16.53 -13.01
N GLU A 70 9.00 17.33 -13.46
CA GLU A 70 9.11 18.80 -13.47
C GLU A 70 9.27 19.35 -12.05
N GLN A 71 8.45 18.88 -11.11
CA GLN A 71 8.58 19.25 -9.70
C GLN A 71 9.95 18.85 -9.15
N GLN A 72 10.37 17.59 -9.35
CA GLN A 72 11.67 17.11 -8.86
C GLN A 72 12.84 17.91 -9.44
N LEU A 73 12.78 18.23 -10.73
CA LEU A 73 13.79 19.03 -11.41
C LEU A 73 13.87 20.44 -10.81
N ALA A 74 12.73 21.07 -10.54
CA ALA A 74 12.68 22.37 -9.88
C ALA A 74 13.33 22.31 -8.48
N GLU A 75 13.00 21.30 -7.67
CA GLU A 75 13.56 21.15 -6.32
C GLU A 75 15.07 20.84 -6.32
N PHE A 76 15.57 20.11 -7.33
CA PHE A 76 17.01 19.90 -7.50
C PHE A 76 17.73 21.18 -7.94
N ARG A 77 17.12 21.97 -8.83
CA ARG A 77 17.67 23.25 -9.29
C ARG A 77 17.67 24.31 -8.18
N SER A 78 16.63 24.35 -7.35
CA SER A 78 16.56 25.25 -6.19
C SER A 78 17.51 24.85 -5.06
N GLY A 79 17.93 23.57 -5.04
CA GLY A 79 18.77 23.01 -3.97
C GLY A 79 18.00 22.68 -2.69
N GLU A 80 16.68 22.83 -2.68
CA GLU A 80 15.80 22.44 -1.58
C GLU A 80 15.81 20.92 -1.38
N ARG A 81 15.87 20.18 -2.49
CA ARG A 81 15.97 18.71 -2.46
C ARG A 81 17.40 18.29 -2.18
N PHE A 82 17.59 17.71 -1.00
CA PHE A 82 18.89 17.29 -0.47
C PHE A 82 19.94 18.42 -0.49
N PRO A 83 19.85 19.40 0.42
CA PRO A 83 20.74 20.57 0.43
C PRO A 83 22.24 20.20 0.51
N ALA A 84 22.56 19.16 1.28
CA ALA A 84 23.93 18.66 1.47
C ALA A 84 24.45 17.78 0.31
N MET A 85 23.70 17.62 -0.78
CA MET A 85 24.13 16.83 -1.94
C MET A 85 25.30 17.52 -2.66
N GLN A 86 26.31 16.73 -3.04
CA GLN A 86 27.44 17.19 -3.87
C GLN A 86 26.96 17.71 -5.23
N VAL A 87 27.57 18.79 -5.71
CA VAL A 87 27.15 19.50 -6.93
C VAL A 87 27.23 18.59 -8.17
N GLU A 88 28.27 17.76 -8.28
CA GLU A 88 28.45 16.83 -9.40
C GLU A 88 27.39 15.73 -9.41
N ARG A 89 26.92 15.31 -8.23
CA ARG A 89 25.80 14.36 -8.12
C ARG A 89 24.50 15.06 -8.49
N ARG A 90 24.26 16.27 -7.98
CA ARG A 90 23.07 17.07 -8.31
C ARG A 90 22.95 17.31 -9.81
N ASN A 91 24.03 17.69 -10.48
CA ASN A 91 24.05 17.89 -11.93
C ASN A 91 23.72 16.61 -12.72
N ARG A 92 24.16 15.44 -12.23
CA ARG A 92 23.79 14.14 -12.82
C ARG A 92 22.31 13.83 -12.66
N GLU A 93 21.74 14.07 -11.48
CA GLU A 93 20.28 13.87 -11.25
C GLU A 93 19.45 14.82 -12.12
N ILE A 94 19.88 16.09 -12.24
CA ILE A 94 19.24 17.07 -13.13
C ILE A 94 19.26 16.58 -14.58
N ALA A 95 20.41 16.13 -15.09
CA ALA A 95 20.52 15.64 -16.47
C ALA A 95 19.67 14.37 -16.72
N ASP A 96 19.60 13.45 -15.75
CA ASP A 96 18.73 12.27 -15.85
C ASP A 96 17.25 12.64 -15.87
N LEU A 97 16.83 13.60 -15.03
CA LEU A 97 15.45 14.12 -15.02
C LEU A 97 15.10 14.83 -16.32
N GLU A 98 16.00 15.66 -16.87
CA GLU A 98 15.80 16.30 -18.17
C GLU A 98 15.64 15.27 -19.30
N ALA A 99 16.46 14.21 -19.29
CA ALA A 99 16.33 13.13 -20.25
C ALA A 99 15.01 12.34 -20.09
N LYS A 100 14.55 12.12 -18.85
CA LYS A 100 13.24 11.50 -18.57
C LYS A 100 12.10 12.37 -19.07
N LEU A 101 12.15 13.68 -18.82
CA LEU A 101 11.14 14.63 -19.30
C LEU A 101 11.04 14.63 -20.82
N ALA A 102 12.17 14.66 -21.52
CA ALA A 102 12.18 14.60 -22.99
C ALA A 102 11.53 13.32 -23.52
N ARG A 103 11.83 12.16 -22.92
CA ARG A 103 11.21 10.88 -23.30
C ARG A 103 9.70 10.88 -23.03
N THR A 104 9.28 11.30 -21.84
CA THR A 104 7.86 11.34 -21.47
C THR A 104 7.07 12.29 -22.37
N ALA A 105 7.62 13.46 -22.71
CA ALA A 105 7.00 14.42 -23.62
C ALA A 105 6.81 13.85 -25.04
N GLN A 106 7.79 13.09 -25.53
CA GLN A 106 7.69 12.40 -26.81
C GLN A 106 6.56 11.35 -26.78
N GLU A 107 6.48 10.54 -25.72
CA GLU A 107 5.43 9.53 -25.57
C GLU A 107 4.03 10.16 -25.49
N ILE A 108 3.88 11.26 -24.75
CA ILE A 108 2.63 12.04 -24.71
C ILE A 108 2.24 12.48 -26.12
N THR A 109 3.18 13.06 -26.87
CA THR A 109 2.95 13.51 -28.25
C THR A 109 2.48 12.36 -29.15
N CYS A 110 2.99 11.15 -28.97
CA CYS A 110 2.55 9.97 -29.71
C CYS A 110 1.17 9.45 -29.28
N LEU A 111 0.83 9.54 -27.99
CA LEU A 111 -0.43 9.01 -27.43
C LEU A 111 -1.62 9.95 -27.63
N THR A 112 -1.39 11.27 -27.57
CA THR A 112 -2.44 12.29 -27.73
C THR A 112 -3.33 12.07 -28.97
N PRO A 113 -2.81 11.85 -30.20
CA PRO A 113 -3.66 11.65 -31.38
C PRO A 113 -4.47 10.34 -31.35
N ILE A 114 -4.00 9.32 -30.63
CA ILE A 114 -4.71 8.03 -30.49
C ILE A 114 -5.90 8.22 -29.54
N VAL A 115 -5.67 8.93 -28.44
CA VAL A 115 -6.69 9.18 -27.41
C VAL A 115 -7.73 10.18 -27.89
N ALA A 116 -7.31 11.25 -28.57
CA ALA A 116 -8.11 12.44 -28.85
C ALA A 116 -8.65 13.05 -27.55
N ASP A 117 -9.95 12.90 -27.27
CA ASP A 117 -10.53 13.26 -25.96
C ASP A 117 -10.48 12.06 -24.99
N ARG A 118 -9.83 12.27 -23.84
CA ARG A 118 -9.72 11.28 -22.76
C ARG A 118 -11.03 11.06 -21.99
N GLU A 119 -11.98 11.98 -22.10
CA GLU A 119 -13.29 11.92 -21.42
C GLU A 119 -14.36 11.21 -22.28
N ASP A 120 -14.10 10.97 -23.57
CA ASP A 120 -15.01 10.30 -24.49
C ASP A 120 -14.74 8.80 -24.64
N ILE A 121 -13.75 8.26 -23.93
CA ILE A 121 -13.35 6.86 -24.05
C ILE A 121 -14.16 6.00 -23.09
N VAL A 122 -15.06 5.22 -23.68
CA VAL A 122 -15.89 4.23 -22.99
C VAL A 122 -15.03 3.04 -22.55
N ASP A 123 -15.41 2.41 -21.44
CA ASP A 123 -14.83 1.15 -20.97
C ASP A 123 -15.57 -0.07 -21.55
N GLU A 124 -15.15 -1.27 -21.13
CA GLU A 124 -15.75 -2.55 -21.51
C GLU A 124 -17.26 -2.65 -21.17
N ASP A 125 -17.73 -1.85 -20.20
CA ASP A 125 -19.13 -1.78 -19.79
C ASP A 125 -19.91 -0.69 -20.55
N GLY A 126 -19.26 0.05 -21.45
CA GLY A 126 -19.86 1.19 -22.16
C GLY A 126 -19.97 2.45 -21.30
N LYS A 127 -19.24 2.55 -20.19
CA LYS A 127 -19.27 3.70 -19.28
C LYS A 127 -18.18 4.70 -19.63
N LEU A 128 -18.56 5.98 -19.63
CA LEU A 128 -17.61 7.08 -19.74
C LEU A 128 -16.83 7.27 -18.43
N PRO A 129 -15.65 7.92 -18.46
CA PRO A 129 -14.91 8.29 -17.26
C PRO A 129 -15.75 9.10 -16.26
N SER A 130 -16.60 10.00 -16.76
CA SER A 130 -17.53 10.79 -15.95
C SER A 130 -18.57 9.96 -15.20
N ASP A 131 -19.03 8.85 -15.78
CA ASP A 131 -19.95 7.92 -15.13
C ASP A 131 -19.26 7.11 -14.03
N ARG A 132 -18.05 6.63 -14.32
CA ARG A 132 -17.23 5.89 -13.35
C ARG A 132 -16.88 6.75 -12.13
N ARG A 133 -16.55 8.03 -12.33
CA ARG A 133 -16.21 8.98 -11.25
C ARG A 133 -17.30 9.10 -10.18
N LYS A 134 -18.59 9.10 -10.58
CA LYS A 134 -19.73 9.16 -9.64
C LYS A 134 -19.72 7.95 -8.69
N TRP A 135 -19.49 6.76 -9.23
CA TRP A 135 -19.42 5.53 -8.46
C TRP A 135 -18.16 5.49 -7.59
N ASN A 136 -17.04 5.92 -8.13
CA ASN A 136 -15.77 5.97 -7.41
C ASN A 136 -15.83 6.91 -6.20
N LEU A 137 -16.55 8.04 -6.30
CA LEU A 137 -16.79 8.94 -5.17
C LEU A 137 -17.53 8.24 -4.03
N ILE A 138 -18.58 7.46 -4.36
CA ILE A 138 -19.36 6.72 -3.37
C ILE A 138 -18.49 5.68 -2.67
N TRP A 139 -17.76 4.87 -3.45
CA TRP A 139 -16.86 3.84 -2.90
C TRP A 139 -15.73 4.41 -2.08
N TYR A 140 -15.14 5.53 -2.51
CA TYR A 140 -14.15 6.23 -1.72
C TYR A 140 -14.73 6.72 -0.39
N GLY A 141 -15.94 7.29 -0.40
CA GLY A 141 -16.62 7.73 0.82
C GLY A 141 -16.86 6.60 1.82
N ILE A 142 -17.30 5.43 1.35
CA ILE A 142 -17.48 4.23 2.18
C ILE A 142 -16.13 3.77 2.74
N THR A 143 -15.16 3.54 1.85
CA THR A 143 -13.83 3.04 2.22
C THR A 143 -13.10 4.00 3.18
N ARG A 144 -13.22 5.31 2.95
CA ARG A 144 -12.63 6.34 3.81
C ARG A 144 -13.23 6.28 5.21
N ARG A 145 -14.56 6.15 5.32
CA ARG A 145 -15.24 6.04 6.62
C ARG A 145 -14.75 4.83 7.41
N GLU A 146 -14.77 3.66 6.79
CA GLU A 146 -14.31 2.41 7.41
C GLU A 146 -12.84 2.52 7.85
N ARG A 147 -11.97 3.09 7.01
CA ARG A 147 -10.56 3.31 7.36
C ARG A 147 -10.38 4.29 8.51
N VAL A 148 -11.11 5.41 8.51
CA VAL A 148 -11.05 6.40 9.60
C VAL A 148 -11.48 5.75 10.92
N GLU A 149 -12.59 5.02 10.93
CA GLU A 149 -13.07 4.31 12.12
C GLU A 149 -12.05 3.27 12.61
N GLY A 150 -11.49 2.46 11.68
CA GLY A 150 -10.45 1.49 12.00
C GLY A 150 -9.18 2.13 12.58
N LEU A 151 -8.72 3.24 12.00
CA LEU A 151 -7.56 3.97 12.48
C LEU A 151 -7.81 4.63 13.85
N MET A 152 -9.02 5.16 14.10
CA MET A 152 -9.38 5.69 15.42
C MET A 152 -9.34 4.60 16.50
N GLN A 153 -9.85 3.40 16.20
CA GLN A 153 -9.78 2.26 17.11
C GLN A 153 -8.32 1.79 17.32
N SER A 154 -7.56 1.67 16.23
CA SER A 154 -6.14 1.26 16.25
C SER A 154 -5.28 2.22 17.08
N THR A 155 -5.40 3.53 16.84
CA THR A 155 -4.67 4.56 17.58
C THR A 155 -5.04 4.60 19.06
N SER A 156 -6.33 4.43 19.41
CA SER A 156 -6.75 4.29 20.81
C SER A 156 -6.11 3.08 21.48
N ARG A 157 -6.18 1.91 20.83
CA ARG A 157 -5.57 0.67 21.34
C ARG A 157 -4.05 0.80 21.54
N LEU A 158 -3.35 1.38 20.57
CA LEU A 158 -1.90 1.59 20.65
C LEU A 158 -1.53 2.52 21.82
N ARG A 159 -2.31 3.59 22.06
CA ARG A 159 -2.10 4.48 23.22
C ARG A 159 -2.26 3.73 24.54
N ASP A 160 -3.24 2.85 24.66
CA ASP A 160 -3.44 2.04 25.87
C ASP A 160 -2.33 1.00 26.05
N GLN A 161 -1.89 0.34 24.98
CA GLN A 161 -0.74 -0.56 25.03
C GLN A 161 0.54 0.16 25.46
N ILE A 162 0.82 1.36 24.93
CA ILE A 162 1.98 2.18 25.35
C ILE A 162 1.94 2.51 26.84
N ARG A 163 0.74 2.70 27.42
CA ARG A 163 0.56 2.93 28.86
C ARG A 163 0.80 1.66 29.68
N ALA A 164 0.33 0.51 29.19
CA ALA A 164 0.46 -0.78 29.88
C ALA A 164 1.88 -1.38 29.78
N THR A 165 2.61 -1.13 28.70
CA THR A 165 3.94 -1.71 28.46
C THR A 165 5.02 -1.01 29.28
N ASN A 166 5.71 -1.80 30.12
CA ASN A 166 6.86 -1.37 30.92
C ASN A 166 8.22 -1.57 30.20
N ASN A 167 8.27 -2.43 29.18
CA ASN A 167 9.49 -2.67 28.39
C ASN A 167 9.77 -1.48 27.45
N ARG A 168 10.96 -0.88 27.59
CA ARG A 168 11.38 0.29 26.80
C ARG A 168 11.47 0.01 25.29
N SER A 169 11.94 -1.19 24.89
CA SER A 169 12.12 -1.53 23.48
C SER A 169 10.77 -1.70 22.77
N GLU A 170 9.88 -2.48 23.36
CA GLU A 170 8.51 -2.68 22.86
C GLU A 170 7.74 -1.34 22.80
N LYS A 171 7.88 -0.52 23.84
CA LYS A 171 7.27 0.81 23.88
C LYS A 171 7.75 1.72 22.75
N SER A 172 9.01 1.61 22.33
CA SER A 172 9.53 2.37 21.18
C SER A 172 8.93 1.90 19.86
N GLY A 173 8.73 0.58 19.70
CA GLY A 173 8.04 0.02 18.54
C GLY A 173 6.59 0.50 18.44
N LEU A 174 5.83 0.37 19.54
CA LEU A 174 4.44 0.83 19.64
C LEU A 174 4.29 2.34 19.37
N LYS A 175 5.23 3.17 19.85
CA LYS A 175 5.23 4.61 19.55
C LYS A 175 5.43 4.91 18.07
N SER A 176 6.30 4.15 17.41
CA SER A 176 6.56 4.31 15.99
C SER A 176 5.30 3.94 15.19
N GLU A 177 4.66 2.82 15.55
CA GLU A 177 3.40 2.39 14.94
C GLU A 177 2.28 3.41 15.17
N LEU A 178 2.12 3.92 16.40
CA LEU A 178 1.15 4.97 16.71
C LEU A 178 1.37 6.20 15.84
N TRP A 179 2.62 6.64 15.67
CA TRP A 179 2.94 7.79 14.83
C TRP A 179 2.52 7.57 13.37
N PHE A 180 2.76 6.38 12.81
CA PHE A 180 2.31 6.06 11.45
C PHE A 180 0.79 6.04 11.32
N GLU A 181 0.08 5.45 12.28
CA GLU A 181 -1.38 5.36 12.28
C GLU A 181 -2.04 6.73 12.48
N GLU A 182 -1.50 7.57 13.37
CA GLU A 182 -1.96 8.95 13.57
C GLU A 182 -1.74 9.80 12.32
N ARG A 183 -0.58 9.65 11.66
CA ARG A 183 -0.31 10.35 10.39
C ARG A 183 -1.35 9.98 9.32
N ARG A 184 -1.60 8.68 9.11
CA ARG A 184 -2.62 8.19 8.15
C ARG A 184 -4.00 8.70 8.48
N LEU A 185 -4.38 8.68 9.76
CA LEU A 185 -5.67 9.19 10.23
C LEU A 185 -5.80 10.67 9.90
N ASN A 186 -4.79 11.47 10.23
CA ASN A 186 -4.77 12.90 9.95
C ASN A 186 -4.84 13.19 8.44
N ALA A 187 -4.11 12.43 7.62
CA ALA A 187 -4.17 12.55 6.16
C ALA A 187 -5.59 12.28 5.63
N LEU A 188 -6.27 11.23 6.12
CA LEU A 188 -7.65 10.95 5.71
C LEU A 188 -8.65 11.97 6.23
N LEU A 189 -8.46 12.54 7.42
CA LEU A 189 -9.32 13.59 7.97
C LEU A 189 -9.14 14.92 7.23
N ALA A 190 -7.94 15.21 6.72
CA ALA A 190 -7.64 16.43 5.97
C ALA A 190 -8.27 16.46 4.57
N VAL A 191 -8.73 15.32 4.03
CA VAL A 191 -9.38 15.29 2.71
C VAL A 191 -10.70 16.06 2.76
N PRO A 192 -10.90 17.09 1.90
CA PRO A 192 -12.13 17.86 1.88
C PRO A 192 -13.32 17.02 1.42
N ILE A 193 -14.51 17.62 1.45
CA ILE A 193 -15.68 17.05 0.75
C ILE A 193 -15.36 17.11 -0.74
N LEU A 194 -15.40 15.94 -1.39
CA LEU A 194 -15.06 15.79 -2.80
C LEU A 194 -16.31 15.75 -3.67
N THR A 195 -16.14 16.23 -4.89
CA THR A 195 -17.04 16.08 -6.02
C THR A 195 -16.60 14.92 -6.90
N ALA A 196 -17.47 14.49 -7.83
CA ALA A 196 -17.13 13.40 -8.74
C ALA A 196 -15.93 13.78 -9.63
N GLU A 197 -15.81 15.04 -10.05
CA GLU A 197 -14.74 15.52 -10.95
C GLU A 197 -13.34 15.42 -10.33
N GLU A 198 -13.26 15.47 -9.00
CA GLU A 198 -12.00 15.33 -8.25
C GLU A 198 -11.58 13.86 -8.07
N MET A 199 -12.39 12.91 -8.53
CA MET A 199 -12.08 11.48 -8.48
C MET A 199 -11.28 11.05 -9.71
N CYS A 200 -10.42 10.06 -9.54
CA CYS A 200 -9.96 9.29 -10.70
C CYS A 200 -11.13 8.51 -11.28
N ALA A 201 -11.22 8.45 -12.61
CA ALA A 201 -12.23 7.65 -13.29
C ALA A 201 -11.96 6.13 -13.17
N ASP A 202 -10.70 5.75 -12.94
CA ASP A 202 -10.25 4.38 -13.17
C ASP A 202 -9.97 3.63 -11.85
N CYS A 203 -10.02 4.34 -10.71
CA CYS A 203 -9.95 3.74 -9.39
C CYS A 203 -10.67 4.59 -8.33
N TYR A 204 -10.94 3.98 -7.17
CA TYR A 204 -11.70 4.58 -6.07
C TYR A 204 -10.89 5.58 -5.22
N THR A 205 -9.95 6.30 -5.82
CA THR A 205 -9.12 7.30 -5.13
C THR A 205 -9.23 8.66 -5.82
N PRO A 206 -9.17 9.76 -5.07
CA PRO A 206 -9.14 11.11 -5.61
C PRO A 206 -7.95 11.33 -6.55
N TRP A 207 -8.11 12.21 -7.54
CA TRP A 207 -7.07 12.51 -8.52
C TRP A 207 -5.78 12.98 -7.84
N PHE A 208 -5.87 13.85 -6.83
CA PHE A 208 -4.71 14.39 -6.11
C PHE A 208 -3.87 13.32 -5.40
N GLN A 209 -4.41 12.12 -5.16
CA GLN A 209 -3.66 11.02 -4.55
C GLN A 209 -2.79 10.27 -5.57
N HIS A 210 -2.96 10.54 -6.87
CA HIS A 210 -2.12 9.97 -7.91
C HIS A 210 -0.88 10.83 -8.09
N VAL A 211 0.10 10.70 -7.20
CA VAL A 211 1.40 11.34 -7.34
C VAL A 211 2.46 10.27 -7.52
N SER A 212 3.22 10.37 -8.61
CA SER A 212 4.39 9.54 -8.83
C SER A 212 5.47 9.90 -7.79
N GLY A 213 5.77 8.96 -6.89
CA GLY A 213 6.82 9.11 -5.87
C GLY A 213 6.39 9.70 -4.53
N GLY A 214 5.09 9.89 -4.29
CA GLY A 214 4.61 10.29 -2.97
C GLY A 214 4.66 9.15 -1.94
N ASP A 215 4.20 9.42 -0.71
CA ASP A 215 4.17 8.43 0.38
C ASP A 215 3.36 7.21 -0.07
N ARG A 216 4.00 6.03 -0.12
CA ARG A 216 3.40 4.76 -0.58
C ARG A 216 2.08 4.42 0.11
N LEU A 217 1.83 5.02 1.28
CA LEU A 217 0.67 4.78 2.10
C LEU A 217 -0.51 5.73 1.81
N GLU A 218 -0.26 6.92 1.28
CA GLU A 218 -1.26 8.00 1.15
C GLU A 218 -1.45 8.44 -0.31
N THR A 219 -0.41 8.32 -1.13
CA THR A 219 -0.41 8.70 -2.54
C THR A 219 0.22 7.58 -3.36
N ARG A 220 -0.45 7.17 -4.43
CA ARG A 220 0.04 6.12 -5.32
C ARG A 220 -0.48 6.35 -6.74
N PRO A 221 0.29 6.00 -7.77
CA PRO A 221 -0.22 5.95 -9.14
C PRO A 221 -1.45 5.06 -9.26
N CYS A 222 -2.27 5.30 -10.28
CA CYS A 222 -3.48 4.51 -10.48
C CYS A 222 -3.10 3.05 -10.78
N PRO A 223 -3.74 2.04 -10.17
CA PRO A 223 -3.44 0.64 -10.45
C PRO A 223 -3.74 0.21 -11.90
N LYS A 224 -4.53 0.99 -12.64
CA LYS A 224 -4.84 0.75 -14.06
C LYS A 224 -3.75 1.31 -15.00
N TRP A 225 -2.82 2.10 -14.50
CA TRP A 225 -1.73 2.65 -15.32
C TRP A 225 -0.67 1.59 -15.63
N PRO A 226 -0.23 1.47 -16.89
CA PRO A 226 0.50 0.30 -17.36
C PRO A 226 1.88 0.11 -16.73
N LEU A 227 2.69 1.17 -16.57
CA LEU A 227 4.02 1.04 -15.96
C LEU A 227 3.90 0.71 -14.48
N PHE A 228 2.99 1.37 -13.76
CA PHE A 228 2.75 1.09 -12.36
C PHE A 228 2.19 -0.32 -12.14
N ALA A 229 1.23 -0.76 -12.95
CA ALA A 229 0.71 -2.12 -12.91
C ALA A 229 1.83 -3.16 -13.11
N ALA A 230 2.68 -2.97 -14.12
CA ALA A 230 3.83 -3.83 -14.38
C ALA A 230 4.87 -3.81 -13.24
N GLN A 231 5.10 -2.65 -12.62
CA GLN A 231 5.97 -2.52 -11.46
C GLN A 231 5.41 -3.28 -10.24
N MET A 232 4.10 -3.18 -10.00
CA MET A 232 3.44 -3.89 -8.91
C MET A 232 3.44 -5.40 -9.13
N GLU A 233 3.24 -5.86 -10.37
CA GLU A 233 3.32 -7.28 -10.70
C GLU A 233 4.71 -7.86 -10.39
N LYS A 234 5.78 -7.19 -10.81
CA LYS A 234 7.17 -7.57 -10.47
C LYS A 234 7.40 -7.58 -8.96
N PHE A 235 6.89 -6.57 -8.25
CA PHE A 235 6.97 -6.54 -6.79
C PHE A 235 6.28 -7.76 -6.17
N TRP A 236 5.07 -8.10 -6.60
CA TRP A 236 4.32 -9.26 -6.10
C TRP A 236 4.97 -10.59 -6.48
N GLU A 237 5.64 -10.68 -7.62
CA GLU A 237 6.45 -11.84 -7.99
C GLU A 237 7.62 -12.03 -7.01
N VAL A 238 8.34 -10.95 -6.67
CA VAL A 238 9.40 -11.00 -5.67
C VAL A 238 8.85 -11.42 -4.31
N VAL A 239 7.73 -10.85 -3.85
CA VAL A 239 7.10 -11.23 -2.58
C VAL A 239 6.66 -12.69 -2.57
N ARG A 240 5.98 -13.16 -3.63
CA ARG A 240 5.56 -14.57 -3.75
C ARG A 240 6.76 -15.51 -3.74
N SER A 241 7.82 -15.18 -4.48
CA SER A 241 9.05 -15.99 -4.50
C SER A 241 9.79 -15.99 -3.15
N ALA A 242 9.73 -14.90 -2.39
CA ALA A 242 10.29 -14.82 -1.04
C ALA A 242 9.45 -15.66 -0.05
N SER A 243 8.12 -15.61 -0.15
CA SER A 243 7.22 -16.46 0.66
C SER A 243 7.46 -17.95 0.41
N ALA A 244 7.53 -18.36 -0.87
CA ALA A 244 7.80 -19.75 -1.25
C ALA A 244 9.19 -20.23 -0.77
N ARG A 245 10.20 -19.35 -0.79
CA ARG A 245 11.53 -19.65 -0.22
C ARG A 245 11.51 -19.71 1.31
N GLY A 246 10.71 -18.88 1.96
CA GLY A 246 10.49 -18.93 3.42
C GLY A 246 9.87 -20.26 3.87
N GLU A 247 8.93 -20.80 3.09
CA GLU A 247 8.38 -22.14 3.30
C GLU A 247 9.41 -23.25 3.05
N ALA A 248 10.23 -23.12 2.00
CA ALA A 248 11.27 -24.12 1.69
C ALA A 248 12.38 -24.21 2.76
N VAL A 249 12.67 -23.13 3.48
CA VAL A 249 13.66 -23.14 4.59
C VAL A 249 13.13 -23.90 5.82
N SER A 250 11.83 -24.11 5.95
CA SER A 250 11.24 -24.96 7.01
C SER A 250 11.57 -26.45 6.85
N MET A 251 12.17 -26.86 5.72
CA MET A 251 12.59 -28.25 5.45
C MET A 251 14.10 -28.43 5.42
N ALA A 252 14.88 -27.46 5.91
CA ALA A 252 16.31 -27.68 6.10
C ALA A 252 16.53 -28.82 7.12
N PRO A 253 17.44 -29.78 6.86
CA PRO A 253 17.75 -30.83 7.82
C PRO A 253 18.15 -30.18 9.14
N GLU A 254 17.60 -30.67 10.25
CA GLU A 254 17.93 -30.15 11.57
C GLU A 254 19.46 -30.09 11.72
N ASN A 255 19.99 -28.90 11.98
CA ASN A 255 21.43 -28.76 12.25
C ASN A 255 21.79 -29.79 13.34
N PRO A 256 22.86 -30.59 13.16
CA PRO A 256 23.21 -31.63 14.11
C PRO A 256 23.34 -31.00 15.49
N ARG A 257 22.57 -31.51 16.46
CA ARG A 257 22.63 -31.08 17.86
C ARG A 257 23.73 -31.87 18.57
N PRO A 258 24.47 -31.27 19.52
CA PRO A 258 25.44 -32.01 20.31
C PRO A 258 24.70 -33.09 21.12
N LEU A 259 25.30 -34.29 21.20
CA LEU A 259 24.79 -35.42 21.99
C LEU A 259 24.75 -35.08 23.48
N ALA A 260 25.71 -34.26 23.94
CA ALA A 260 25.77 -33.75 25.30
C ALA A 260 26.45 -32.38 25.34
N THR A 261 26.02 -31.52 26.27
CA THR A 261 26.66 -30.23 26.55
C THR A 261 26.97 -30.13 28.04
N LEU A 262 28.23 -29.90 28.39
CA LEU A 262 28.68 -29.64 29.75
C LEU A 262 28.87 -28.12 29.95
N ALA A 263 28.45 -27.64 31.12
CA ALA A 263 28.59 -26.23 31.47
C ALA A 263 30.07 -25.84 31.64
N GLY A 264 30.46 -24.70 31.09
CA GLY A 264 31.86 -24.22 31.10
C GLY A 264 32.38 -23.71 32.45
N ASN A 265 31.56 -23.77 33.50
CA ASN A 265 31.90 -23.34 34.86
C ASN A 265 32.26 -24.52 35.79
N LEU A 266 32.35 -25.75 35.26
CA LEU A 266 32.78 -26.90 36.04
C LEU A 266 34.32 -26.92 36.23
N PRO A 267 34.82 -27.36 37.39
CA PRO A 267 36.25 -27.60 37.59
C PRO A 267 36.81 -28.57 36.54
N ILE A 268 38.04 -28.34 36.09
CA ILE A 268 38.66 -29.14 34.99
C ILE A 268 38.67 -30.64 35.30
N ALA A 269 38.87 -31.03 36.57
CA ALA A 269 38.83 -32.43 36.99
C ALA A 269 37.45 -33.08 36.75
N GLU A 270 36.36 -32.39 37.10
CA GLU A 270 34.98 -32.87 36.86
C GLU A 270 34.62 -32.90 35.38
N VAL A 271 35.18 -31.97 34.58
CA VAL A 271 35.01 -31.99 33.12
C VAL A 271 35.68 -33.22 32.51
N ILE A 272 36.90 -33.57 32.94
CA ILE A 272 37.62 -34.75 32.43
C ILE A 272 36.89 -36.04 32.78
N GLU A 273 36.40 -36.17 34.02
CA GLU A 273 35.65 -37.36 34.46
C GLU A 273 34.35 -37.53 33.67
N ARG A 274 33.55 -36.46 33.54
CA ARG A 274 32.29 -36.50 32.79
C ARG A 274 32.50 -36.70 31.29
N LEU A 275 33.55 -36.12 30.70
CA LEU A 275 33.88 -36.38 29.30
C LEU A 275 34.33 -37.82 29.09
N SER A 276 35.12 -38.39 30.00
CA SER A 276 35.54 -39.80 29.95
C SER A 276 34.35 -40.75 30.00
N ASP A 277 33.35 -40.48 30.86
CA ASP A 277 32.16 -41.32 30.95
C ASP A 277 31.22 -41.16 29.73
N LEU A 278 31.07 -39.94 29.23
CA LEU A 278 30.33 -39.68 27.99
C LEU A 278 31.01 -40.31 26.76
N GLN A 279 32.34 -40.37 26.75
CA GLN A 279 33.11 -40.99 25.66
C GLN A 279 33.08 -42.52 25.73
N LYS A 280 32.91 -43.13 26.91
CA LYS A 280 32.58 -44.56 27.03
C LYS A 280 31.20 -44.89 26.46
N ALA A 281 30.23 -44.01 26.66
CA ALA A 281 28.87 -44.18 26.13
C ALA A 281 28.78 -43.91 24.61
N HIS A 282 29.65 -43.04 24.09
CA HIS A 282 29.72 -42.67 22.68
C HIS A 282 31.18 -42.69 22.18
N PRO A 283 31.75 -43.88 21.91
CA PRO A 283 33.18 -44.03 21.61
C PRO A 283 33.62 -43.27 20.35
N ASP A 284 32.71 -43.07 19.41
CA ASP A 284 33.00 -42.39 18.14
C ASP A 284 32.85 -40.86 18.24
N ALA A 285 32.30 -40.31 19.33
CA ALA A 285 31.95 -38.90 19.37
C ALA A 285 33.17 -37.96 19.56
N VAL A 286 33.12 -36.79 18.93
CA VAL A 286 34.19 -35.78 18.97
C VAL A 286 33.84 -34.68 19.97
N VAL A 287 34.75 -34.43 20.91
CA VAL A 287 34.63 -33.31 21.85
C VAL A 287 35.05 -32.02 21.16
N LYS A 288 34.19 -30.99 21.23
CA LYS A 288 34.48 -29.63 20.75
C LYS A 288 34.16 -28.61 21.82
N ARG A 289 34.82 -27.46 21.76
CA ARG A 289 34.51 -26.30 22.61
C ARG A 289 33.50 -25.42 21.88
N GLY A 290 32.30 -25.33 22.42
CA GLY A 290 31.18 -24.58 21.86
C GLY A 290 31.12 -23.12 22.29
N ARG A 291 30.00 -22.45 21.97
CA ARG A 291 29.75 -21.06 22.38
C ARG A 291 29.68 -20.96 23.91
N ALA A 292 30.17 -19.84 24.45
CA ALA A 292 30.23 -19.56 25.89
C ALA A 292 31.05 -20.58 26.71
N ASN A 293 32.17 -21.08 26.15
CA ASN A 293 33.11 -22.00 26.81
C ASN A 293 32.51 -23.33 27.28
N ARG A 294 31.42 -23.78 26.66
CA ARG A 294 30.83 -25.09 26.96
C ARG A 294 31.60 -26.20 26.24
N TRP A 295 31.67 -27.37 26.88
CA TRP A 295 32.21 -28.56 26.25
C TRP A 295 31.06 -29.34 25.63
N GLU A 296 31.13 -29.59 24.33
CA GLU A 296 30.06 -30.22 23.56
C GLU A 296 30.56 -31.51 22.93
N LEU A 297 29.77 -32.57 23.03
CA LEU A 297 30.05 -33.87 22.41
C LEU A 297 29.27 -33.99 21.11
N TRP A 298 29.94 -34.18 19.98
CA TRP A 298 29.35 -34.22 18.66
C TRP A 298 29.43 -35.62 18.04
N PRO A 299 28.38 -36.09 17.33
CA PRO A 299 28.50 -37.32 16.55
C PRO A 299 29.51 -37.11 15.41
N VAL A 300 30.24 -38.15 14.99
CA VAL A 300 31.04 -38.09 13.76
C VAL A 300 30.07 -37.79 12.62
N THR A 301 30.15 -36.59 12.08
CA THR A 301 29.33 -36.21 10.95
C THR A 301 29.82 -37.04 9.77
N GLN A 302 28.97 -37.93 9.23
CA GLN A 302 29.21 -38.47 7.89
C GLN A 302 29.35 -37.28 6.95
N VAL A 303 30.57 -37.06 6.46
CA VAL A 303 30.84 -36.08 5.42
C VAL A 303 30.18 -36.63 4.16
N HIS A 304 28.95 -36.18 3.87
CA HIS A 304 28.42 -36.29 2.53
C HIS A 304 29.29 -35.40 1.63
N ALA A 305 30.00 -36.05 0.71
CA ALA A 305 30.63 -35.43 -0.46
C ALA A 305 29.56 -34.91 -1.43
#